data_AF-A0A415FCP2-F1
#
_entry.id   AF-A0A415FCP2-F1
#
_cell.length_a   1.000
_cell.length_b   1.000
_cell.length_c   1.000
_cell.angle_alpha   90.00
_cell.angle_beta   90.00
_cell.angle_gamma   90.00
#
_symmetry.space_group_name_H-M   'P 1'
#
loop_
_entity.id
_entity.type
_entity.pdbx_description
1 polymer ?
#
loop_
_entity_poly.entity_id
_entity_poly.type
_entity_poly.pdbx_seq_one_letter_code
_entity_poly.pdbx_strand_id
1 'polypeptide(L)'
;MEIEIRGHSGCQIDIVNGGDSLFINKSTRDKNYIPRLYKQALKQCNASKIAYQHIRVPKIYGIERMDEYLNIKMEYIYSKNYVDYFEDAGFDQISYFIKA
;
A
#
# COMPACT_ATOMS: atom_id res chain seq x y z
N MET A 1 -17.69 -5.12 -7.30
CA MET A 1 -17.07 -6.26 -6.59
C MET A 1 -16.41 -5.69 -5.36
N GLU A 2 -16.96 -5.95 -4.17
CA GLU A 2 -16.34 -5.57 -2.90
C GLU A 2 -15.46 -6.73 -2.46
N ILE A 3 -14.14 -6.52 -2.42
CA ILE A 3 -13.18 -7.52 -1.95
C ILE A 3 -12.91 -7.21 -0.48
N GLU A 4 -13.50 -8.01 0.43
CA GLU A 4 -13.31 -7.84 1.87
C GLU A 4 -11.96 -8.44 2.29
N ILE A 5 -10.99 -7.58 2.62
CA ILE A 5 -9.66 -8.00 3.09
C ILE A 5 -9.67 -8.04 4.61
N ARG A 6 -9.75 -9.23 5.21
CA ARG A 6 -9.74 -9.40 6.68
C ARG A 6 -8.34 -9.11 7.26
N GLY A 7 -8.14 -7.89 7.76
CA GLY A 7 -6.91 -7.45 8.41
C GLY A 7 -6.85 -7.84 9.90
N HIS A 8 -5.89 -8.67 10.29
CA HIS A 8 -5.64 -9.13 11.67
C HIS A 8 -5.25 -8.05 12.72
N SER A 9 -5.30 -6.75 12.40
CA SER A 9 -4.61 -5.71 13.18
C SER A 9 -5.42 -4.43 13.48
N GLY A 10 -6.75 -4.51 13.49
CA GLY A 10 -7.61 -3.36 13.85
C GLY A 10 -7.66 -2.27 12.78
N CYS A 11 -7.29 -2.61 11.55
CA CYS A 11 -7.23 -1.70 10.42
C CYS A 11 -8.01 -2.29 9.25
N GLN A 12 -8.84 -1.45 8.63
CA GLN A 12 -9.59 -1.74 7.43
C GLN A 12 -8.79 -1.24 6.21
N ILE A 13 -8.83 -2.03 5.13
CA ILE A 13 -8.20 -1.69 3.85
C ILE A 13 -9.27 -1.76 2.79
N ASP A 14 -9.55 -0.63 2.16
CA ASP A 14 -10.49 -0.53 1.05
C ASP A 14 -9.73 -0.14 -0.22
N ILE A 15 -10.02 -0.81 -1.34
CA ILE A 15 -9.55 -0.41 -2.66
C ILE A 15 -10.65 0.44 -3.29
N VAL A 16 -10.34 1.68 -3.62
CA VAL A 16 -11.31 2.67 -4.08
C VAL A 16 -10.98 3.11 -5.49
N ASN A 17 -12.00 3.15 -6.35
CA ASN A 17 -11.90 3.68 -7.69
C ASN A 17 -12.08 5.21 -7.69
N GLY A 18 -11.03 5.93 -8.07
CA GLY A 18 -11.02 7.39 -8.20
C GLY A 18 -11.38 7.92 -9.59
N GLY A 19 -11.93 7.08 -10.47
CA GLY A 19 -12.20 7.39 -11.87
C GLY A 19 -11.04 6.93 -12.74
N ASP A 20 -9.96 7.72 -12.78
CA ASP A 20 -8.79 7.45 -13.64
C ASP A 20 -7.77 6.49 -13.02
N SER A 21 -7.90 6.22 -11.71
CA SER A 21 -6.94 5.38 -10.98
C SER A 21 -7.55 4.74 -9.73
N LEU A 22 -6.98 3.61 -9.33
CA LEU A 22 -7.26 2.97 -8.05
C LEU A 22 -6.36 3.52 -6.94
N PHE A 23 -6.88 3.60 -5.73
CA PHE A 23 -6.11 3.92 -4.54
C PHE A 23 -6.55 3.05 -3.36
N ILE A 24 -5.70 2.98 -2.33
CA ILE A 24 -6.01 2.29 -1.08
C ILE A 24 -6.40 3.32 -0.04
N ASN A 25 -7.50 3.08 0.65
CA ASN A 25 -7.81 3.70 1.93
C ASN A 25 -7.47 2.72 3.05
N LYS A 26 -6.51 3.08 3.88
CA LYS A 26 -6.13 2.33 5.06
C LYS A 26 -6.62 3.07 6.29
N SER A 27 -7.66 2.54 6.95
CA SER A 27 -8.36 3.24 8.01
C SER A 27 -8.51 2.45 9.31
N THR A 28 -8.75 3.14 10.41
CA THR A 28 -9.03 2.52 11.72
C THR A 28 -9.89 3.45 12.58
N ARG A 29 -10.74 2.85 13.41
CA ARG A 29 -11.44 3.52 14.52
C ARG A 29 -10.92 3.10 15.90
N ASP A 30 -9.91 2.22 15.95
CA ASP A 30 -9.30 1.79 17.20
C ASP A 30 -8.34 2.88 17.69
N LYS A 31 -8.76 3.58 18.75
CA LYS A 31 -7.99 4.65 19.41
C LYS A 31 -6.60 4.21 19.83
N ASN A 32 -6.42 2.95 20.23
CA ASN A 32 -5.12 2.42 20.63
C ASN A 32 -4.20 2.17 19.42
N TYR A 33 -4.80 1.94 18.24
CA TYR A 33 -4.07 1.68 17.00
C TYR A 33 -3.75 2.95 16.20
N ILE A 34 -4.57 4.01 16.31
CA ILE A 34 -4.38 5.29 15.60
C ILE A 34 -2.94 5.83 15.68
N PRO A 35 -2.30 5.94 16.87
CA PRO A 35 -0.94 6.49 16.96
C PRO A 35 0.08 5.67 16.19
N ARG A 36 -0.06 4.34 16.19
CA ARG A 36 0.82 3.42 15.46
C ARG A 36 0.63 3.58 13.96
N LEU A 37 -0.60 3.54 13.49
CA LEU A 37 -0.90 3.63 12.05
C LEU A 37 -0.49 5.00 11.49
N TYR A 38 -0.69 6.08 12.24
CA TYR A 38 -0.22 7.41 11.87
C TYR A 38 1.31 7.48 11.73
N LYS A 39 2.06 6.94 12.70
CA LYS A 39 3.54 6.87 12.62
C LYS A 39 4.02 6.07 11.42
N GLN A 40 3.32 4.99 11.06
CA GLN A 40 3.63 4.20 9.87
C GLN A 40 3.45 5.03 8.59
N ALA A 41 2.36 5.79 8.48
CA ALA A 41 2.13 6.68 7.34
C ALA A 41 3.25 7.74 7.22
N LEU A 42 3.63 8.37 8.33
CA LEU A 42 4.72 9.34 8.34
C LEU A 42 6.06 8.72 7.95
N LYS A 43 6.36 7.50 8.42
CA LYS A 43 7.55 6.75 8.02
C LYS A 43 7.57 6.52 6.51
N GLN A 44 6.44 6.14 5.92
CA GLN A 44 6.30 5.93 4.49
C GLN A 44 6.48 7.24 3.71
N CYS A 45 5.84 8.34 4.12
CA CYS A 45 6.04 9.67 3.52
C CYS A 45 7.50 10.12 3.54
N ASN A 46 8.24 9.80 4.60
CA ASN A 46 9.65 10.14 4.69
C ASN A 46 10.52 9.23 3.83
N ALA A 47 10.23 7.93 3.79
CA ALA A 47 10.92 6.98 2.92
C ALA A 47 10.71 7.32 1.43
N SER A 48 9.52 7.80 1.04
CA SER A 48 9.24 8.18 -0.35
C SER A 48 10.00 9.41 -0.83
N LYS A 49 10.65 10.17 0.07
CA LYS A 49 11.52 11.30 -0.30
C LYS A 49 12.92 10.85 -0.73
N ILE A 50 13.30 9.63 -0.39
CA ILE A 50 14.61 9.06 -0.71
C ILE A 50 14.47 8.27 -2.01
N ALA A 51 15.33 8.57 -2.99
CA ALA A 51 15.43 7.75 -4.19
C ALA A 51 16.27 6.50 -3.87
N TYR A 52 15.63 5.34 -3.89
CA TYR A 52 16.31 4.06 -3.76
C TYR A 52 16.50 3.44 -5.16
N GLN A 53 17.65 2.82 -5.40
CA GLN A 53 18.00 2.28 -6.72
C GLN A 53 17.07 1.14 -7.18
N HIS A 54 16.58 0.32 -6.24
CA HIS A 54 15.79 -0.88 -6.54
C HIS A 54 14.48 -0.97 -5.75
N ILE A 55 14.16 0.03 -4.93
CA ILE A 55 12.99 0.00 -4.05
C ILE A 55 12.07 1.16 -4.41
N ARG A 56 10.82 0.83 -4.75
CA ARG A 56 9.76 1.83 -4.89
C ARG A 56 8.92 1.87 -3.63
N VAL A 57 8.86 3.04 -3.00
CA VAL A 57 7.98 3.29 -1.86
C VAL A 57 6.62 3.76 -2.39
N PRO A 58 5.49 3.10 -2.06
CA PRO A 58 4.17 3.56 -2.46
C PRO A 58 3.90 4.98 -1.92
N LYS A 59 3.31 5.84 -2.72
CA LYS A 59 3.01 7.22 -2.29
C LYS A 59 1.85 7.27 -1.31
N ILE A 60 1.93 8.17 -0.33
CA ILE A 60 0.78 8.60 0.48
C ILE A 60 0.21 9.86 -0.18
N TYR A 61 -1.07 9.84 -0.53
CA TYR A 61 -1.75 10.98 -1.14
C TYR A 61 -2.40 11.89 -0.10
N GLY A 62 -2.81 11.34 1.05
CA GLY A 62 -3.42 12.12 2.11
C GLY A 62 -3.54 11.34 3.42
N ILE A 63 -3.53 12.08 4.53
CA ILE A 63 -3.77 11.55 5.88
C ILE A 63 -4.86 12.40 6.51
N GLU A 64 -6.01 11.78 6.77
CA GLU A 64 -7.13 12.41 7.47
C GLU A 64 -7.19 11.84 8.88
N ARG A 65 -6.99 12.70 9.89
CA ARG A 65 -6.91 12.29 11.29
C ARG A 65 -7.89 13.07 12.14
N MET A 66 -8.69 12.33 12.91
CA MET A 66 -9.57 12.81 13.98
C MET A 66 -9.24 12.06 15.28
N ASP A 67 -9.90 12.40 16.38
CA ASP A 67 -9.63 11.78 17.68
C ASP A 67 -9.97 10.28 17.72
N GLU A 68 -11.01 9.88 17.00
CA GLU A 68 -11.53 8.50 16.99
C GLU A 68 -11.38 7.80 15.64
N TYR A 69 -10.70 8.43 14.69
CA TYR A 69 -10.60 7.92 13.33
C TYR A 69 -9.30 8.36 12.66
N LEU A 70 -8.73 7.45 11.89
CA LEU A 70 -7.62 7.75 10.99
C LEU A 70 -7.90 7.09 9.65
N ASN A 71 -7.73 7.84 8.58
CA ASN A 71 -7.72 7.35 7.21
C ASN A 71 -6.45 7.78 6.49
N ILE A 72 -5.87 6.86 5.74
CA ILE A 72 -4.68 7.10 4.93
C ILE A 72 -5.02 6.73 3.50
N LYS A 73 -5.07 7.73 2.64
CA LYS A 73 -5.20 7.54 1.19
C LYS A 73 -3.81 7.33 0.61
N MET A 74 -3.58 6.20 -0.03
CA MET A 74 -2.28 5.83 -0.58
C MET A 74 -2.37 5.14 -1.94
N GLU A 75 -1.24 5.09 -2.62
CA GLU A 75 -1.09 4.46 -3.93
C GLU A 75 -1.46 2.98 -3.88
N TYR A 76 -2.37 2.59 -4.77
CA TYR A 76 -2.62 1.19 -5.05
C TYR A 76 -1.55 0.69 -6.03
N ILE A 77 -0.72 -0.25 -5.57
CA ILE A 77 0.21 -0.95 -6.44
C ILE A 77 -0.43 -2.26 -6.84
N TYR A 78 -0.72 -2.41 -8.12
CA TYR A 78 -1.18 -3.66 -8.69
C TYR A 78 -0.08 -4.70 -8.53
N SER A 79 -0.22 -5.62 -7.58
CA SER A 79 0.61 -6.82 -7.57
C SER A 79 -0.02 -7.80 -8.55
N LYS A 80 0.66 -8.09 -9.65
CA LYS A 80 0.40 -9.35 -10.38
C LYS A 80 0.59 -10.49 -9.39
N ASN A 81 -0.26 -11.51 -9.45
CA ASN A 81 0.01 -12.70 -8.66
C ASN A 81 1.34 -13.31 -9.18
N TYR A 82 2.03 -14.13 -8.37
CA TYR A 82 3.34 -14.66 -8.74
C TYR A 82 3.29 -15.37 -10.10
N VAL A 83 2.22 -16.11 -10.39
CA VAL A 83 2.05 -16.83 -11.67
C VAL A 83 1.94 -15.85 -12.84
N ASP A 84 1.06 -14.84 -12.75
CA ASP A 84 0.89 -13.80 -13.77
C ASP A 84 2.20 -13.02 -14.02
N TYR A 85 3.03 -12.84 -12.98
CA TYR A 85 4.33 -12.20 -13.13
C TYR A 85 5.30 -13.04 -13.97
N PHE A 86 5.38 -14.36 -13.76
CA PHE A 86 6.26 -15.24 -14.53
C PHE A 86 5.73 -15.52 -15.95
N GLU A 87 4.42 -15.49 -16.15
CA GLU A 87 3.82 -15.63 -17.48
C GLU A 87 4.10 -14.40 -18.37
N ASP A 88 4.12 -13.20 -17.78
CA ASP A 88 4.34 -11.95 -18.52
C ASP A 88 5.80 -11.48 -18.56
N ALA A 89 6.65 -11.94 -17.64
CA ALA A 89 8.06 -11.58 -17.61
C ALA A 89 8.86 -12.40 -18.63
N GLY A 90 9.47 -11.73 -19.61
CA GLY A 90 10.41 -12.38 -20.54
C GLY A 90 11.57 -13.07 -19.80
N PHE A 91 12.15 -14.09 -20.44
CA PHE A 91 13.17 -14.99 -19.85
C PHE A 91 14.34 -14.26 -19.14
N ASP A 92 14.71 -13.08 -19.61
CA ASP A 92 15.79 -12.26 -19.05
C ASP A 92 15.47 -11.67 -17.66
N GLN A 93 14.20 -11.30 -17.41
CA GLN A 93 13.77 -10.75 -16.11
C GLN A 93 13.68 -11.85 -15.04
N ILE A 94 13.25 -13.06 -15.43
CA ILE A 94 13.23 -14.24 -14.56
C ILE A 94 14.64 -14.66 -14.17
N SER A 95 15.57 -14.65 -15.14
CA SER A 95 16.97 -15.03 -14.91
C SER A 95 17.68 -14.10 -13.93
N TYR A 96 17.33 -12.82 -13.90
CA TYR A 96 17.86 -11.85 -12.92
C TYR A 96 17.32 -12.13 -11.51
N PHE A 97 16.04 -12.47 -11.38
CA PHE A 97 15.42 -12.78 -10.07
C PHE A 97 15.98 -14.05 -9.43
N ILE A 98 16.30 -15.08 -10.22
CA ILE A 98 16.86 -16.35 -9.72
C ILE A 98 18.33 -16.19 -9.27
N LYS A 99 19.06 -15.21 -9.81
CA LYS A 99 20.49 -15.00 -9.52
C LYS A 99 20.75 -14.04 -8.34
N ALA A 100 19.76 -13.29 -7.89
CA ALA A 100 19.84 -12.36 -6.75
C ALA A 100 19.50 -13.07 -5.44
#